data_AF-A0A967U570-F1
#
_entry.id   AF-A0A967U570-F1
#
_cell.length_a   1.000
_cell.length_b   1.000
_cell.length_c   1.000
_cell.angle_alpha   90.00
_cell.angle_beta   90.00
_cell.angle_gamma   90.00
#
_symmetry.space_group_name_H-M   'P 1'
#
loop_
_entity.id
_entity.type
_entity.pdbx_description
1 polymer ?
#
loop_
_entity_poly.entity_id
_entity_poly.type
_entity_poly.pdbx_seq_one_letter_code
_entity_poly.pdbx_strand_id
1 'polypeptide(L)' 'LTTKSALLRQESRGAHIREKFPKESSDWQAHIVWVKDKDEPFIEKVD' A
#
# COMPACT_ATOMS: atom_id res chain seq x y z
N LEU A 1 0.09 -11.12 -5.23
CA LEU A 1 -0.31 -9.71 -5.04
C LEU A 1 0.45 -9.05 -3.89
N THR A 2 0.72 -9.76 -2.78
CA THR A 2 1.45 -9.26 -1.60
C THR A 2 2.75 -8.51 -1.93
N THR A 3 3.67 -9.09 -2.71
CA THR A 3 4.94 -8.43 -3.08
C THR A 3 4.71 -7.13 -3.86
N LYS A 4 3.76 -7.14 -4.82
CA LYS A 4 3.43 -5.94 -5.61
C LYS A 4 2.86 -4.84 -4.70
N SER A 5 1.92 -5.18 -3.80
CA SER A 5 1.37 -4.23 -2.83
C SER A 5 2.45 -3.68 -1.88
N ALA A 6 3.35 -4.52 -1.39
CA ALA A 6 4.41 -4.12 -0.48
C ALA A 6 5.42 -3.17 -1.14
N LEU A 7 5.72 -3.36 -2.42
CA LEU A 7 6.56 -2.45 -3.20
C LEU A 7 5.91 -1.08 -3.40
N LEU A 8 4.61 -1.07 -3.72
CA LEU A 8 3.83 0.15 -3.92
C LEU A 8 3.70 0.96 -2.63
N ARG A 9 3.41 0.33 -1.48
CA ARG A 9 3.20 1.02 -0.19
C ARG A 9 4.51 1.60 0.37
N GLN A 10 4.72 2.90 0.18
CA GLN A 10 5.89 3.65 0.64
C GLN A 10 5.70 4.25 2.03
N GLU A 11 5.33 3.42 3.01
CA GLU A 11 5.31 3.75 4.44
C GLU A 11 5.59 2.49 5.26
N SER A 12 5.63 2.65 6.59
CA SER A 12 5.54 1.55 7.54
C SER A 12 4.31 1.75 8.41
N ARG A 13 3.45 0.73 8.52
CA ARG A 13 2.21 0.74 9.33
C ARG A 13 1.85 -0.68 9.74
N GLY A 14 1.60 -0.90 11.03
CA GLY A 14 1.27 -2.21 11.57
C GLY A 14 2.35 -3.26 11.23
N ALA A 15 1.96 -4.34 10.57
CA ALA A 15 2.87 -5.43 10.21
C ALA A 15 3.72 -5.17 8.94
N HIS A 16 3.43 -4.11 8.18
CA HIS A 16 4.21 -3.74 6.99
C HIS A 16 5.29 -2.75 7.39
N ILE A 17 6.56 -3.20 7.48
CA ILE A 17 7.71 -2.39 7.91
C ILE A 17 8.71 -2.25 6.76
N ARG A 18 9.17 -1.02 6.50
CA ARG A 18 10.11 -0.68 5.44
C ARG A 18 11.19 0.27 5.96
N GLU A 19 12.45 -0.17 5.91
CA GLU A 19 13.60 0.62 6.35
C GLU A 19 13.69 1.99 5.65
N LYS A 20 13.46 2.04 4.33
CA LYS A 20 13.48 3.29 3.55
C LYS A 20 12.30 4.23 3.83
N PHE A 21 11.22 3.71 4.40
CA PHE A 21 9.99 4.46 4.71
C PHE A 21 9.51 4.10 6.12
N PRO A 22 10.26 4.45 7.18
CA PRO A 22 10.07 3.87 8.52
C PRO A 22 8.86 4.44 9.28
N LYS A 23 8.26 5.52 8.77
CA LYS A 23 7.14 6.21 9.41
C LYS A 23 5.83 5.92 8.67
N GLU A 24 4.74 6.06 9.42
CA GLU A 24 3.40 6.16 8.85
C GLU A 24 3.23 7.47 8.07
N SER A 25 2.41 7.44 7.02
CA SER A 25 2.00 8.61 6.23
C SER A 25 0.48 8.64 6.05
N SER A 26 -0.09 9.84 6.14
CA SER A 26 -1.50 10.10 5.86
C SER A 26 -1.88 9.80 4.40
N ASP A 27 -0.92 9.86 3.48
CA ASP A 27 -1.15 9.52 2.06
C ASP A 27 -1.57 8.06 1.90
N TRP A 28 -1.16 7.20 2.84
CA TRP A 28 -1.42 5.77 2.87
C TRP A 28 -2.54 5.37 3.84
N GLN A 29 -3.35 6.31 4.32
CA GLN A 29 -4.69 6.03 4.88
C GLN A 29 -5.64 5.61 3.75
N ALA A 30 -5.32 4.47 3.14
CA ALA A 30 -5.87 3.99 1.90
C ALA A 30 -5.66 2.48 1.75
N HIS A 31 -6.54 1.85 0.98
CA HIS A 31 -6.45 0.46 0.55
C HIS A 31 -5.82 0.36 -0.85
N ILE A 32 -4.98 -0.65 -1.05
CA ILE A 32 -4.47 -1.03 -2.38
C ILE A 32 -5.38 -2.15 -2.89
N VAL A 33 -6.26 -1.84 -3.84
CA VAL A 33 -7.28 -2.78 -4.32
C VAL A 33 -6.85 -3.36 -5.66
N TRP A 34 -6.74 -4.70 -5.70
CA TRP A 34 -6.45 -5.44 -6.92
C TRP A 34 -7.75 -6.01 -7.51
N VAL A 35 -7.97 -5.74 -8.79
CA VAL A 35 -9.11 -6.29 -9.53
C VAL A 35 -8.62 -7.45 -10.37
N LYS A 36 -9.42 -8.52 -10.43
CA LYS A 36 -9.14 -9.65 -11.32
C LYS A 36 -8.99 -9.14 -12.76
N ASP A 37 -8.02 -9.71 -13.48
CA ASP A 37 -7.76 -9.40 -14.90
C ASP A 37 -7.31 -7.95 -15.17
N LYS A 38 -6.87 -7.21 -14.15
CA LYS A 38 -6.17 -5.93 -14.28
C LYS A 38 -4.72 -6.05 -13.82
N ASP A 39 -3.83 -5.41 -14.56
CA ASP A 39 -2.39 -5.43 -14.27
C ASP A 39 -1.97 -4.45 -13.17
N GLU A 40 -2.79 -3.43 -12.92
CA GLU A 40 -2.54 -2.36 -11.96
C GLU A 40 -3.67 -2.25 -10.91
N PRO A 41 -3.33 -1.99 -9.64
CA PRO A 41 -4.32 -1.71 -8.60
C PRO A 41 -4.78 -0.25 -8.66
N PHE A 42 -5.86 0.05 -7.97
CA PHE A 42 -6.19 1.44 -7.62
C PHE A 42 -6.02 1.66 -6.11
N ILE A 43 -5.81 2.91 -5.74
CA ILE A 43 -5.69 3.34 -4.34
C ILE A 43 -7.03 3.95 -3.91
N GLU A 44 -7.72 3.26 -3.02
CA GLU A 44 -8.99 3.71 -2.44
C GLU A 44 -8.73 4.39 -1.10
N LYS A 45 -9.08 5.66 -0.97
CA LYS A 45 -8.93 6.41 0.29
C LYS A 45 -9.94 5.90 1.32
N VAL A 46 -9.51 5.82 2.57
CA VAL A 46 -10.40 5.52 3.70
C VAL A 46 -10.84 6.86 4.27
N ASP A 47 -12.16 7.07 4.35
CA ASP A 47 -12.78 8.22 5.03
C ASP A 47 -12.67 8.11 6.56
#